data_AF-A0A925F229-F1
#
_entry.id   AF-A0A925F229-F1
#
_cell.length_a   1.000
_cell.length_b   1.000
_cell.length_c   1.000
_cell.angle_alpha   90.00
_cell.angle_beta   90.00
_cell.angle_gamma   90.00
#
_symmetry.space_group_name_H-M   'P 1'
#
loop_
_entity.id
_entity.type
_entity.pdbx_description
1 polymer ?
#
loop_
_entity_poly.entity_id
_entity_poly.type
_entity_poly.pdbx_seq_one_letter_code
_entity_poly.pdbx_strand_id
1 'polypeptide(L)'
;MRNILFGIIVIFLTFLTACSNSDDDNSGDGSSDPTTVTQSVINGGGWKVSLFTEDGVDHTSYFNDFQFLFKEHSEVTATKTTTIVTGSWSVFSDSGKTKFLLTFPDIQKFDEISEDWELLSKTSTLIKLKHVSGGNGGSDILELIKL
;
A
#
# COMPACT_ATOMS: atom_id res chain seq x y z
N MET A 1 -33.42 -9.72 68.18
CA MET A 1 -34.10 -8.68 67.38
C MET A 1 -33.77 -8.97 65.92
N ARG A 2 -34.79 -9.03 65.06
CA ARG A 2 -34.65 -9.30 63.62
C ARG A 2 -34.87 -7.98 62.88
N ASN A 3 -33.91 -7.55 62.08
CA ASN A 3 -34.10 -6.49 61.09
C ASN A 3 -33.07 -6.63 59.96
N ILE A 4 -33.61 -6.48 58.76
CA ILE A 4 -33.05 -6.62 57.42
C ILE A 4 -32.47 -5.27 56.98
N LEU A 5 -31.39 -5.23 56.20
CA LEU A 5 -31.29 -4.27 55.09
C LEU A 5 -30.32 -4.70 53.98
N PHE A 6 -30.71 -4.32 52.78
CA PHE A 6 -30.32 -4.72 51.45
C PHE A 6 -28.98 -4.15 50.96
N GLY A 7 -28.30 -4.94 50.14
CA GLY A 7 -27.91 -4.57 48.76
C GLY A 7 -26.66 -3.71 48.57
N ILE A 8 -25.75 -4.20 47.73
CA ILE A 8 -25.20 -3.54 46.51
C ILE A 8 -24.03 -4.39 45.98
N ILE A 9 -23.80 -4.30 44.66
CA ILE A 9 -22.63 -4.76 43.88
C ILE A 9 -22.69 -6.25 43.52
N VAL A 10 -22.73 -6.66 42.23
CA VAL A 10 -21.75 -6.36 41.17
C VAL A 10 -22.43 -6.23 39.80
N ILE A 11 -22.10 -5.16 39.08
CA ILE A 11 -22.25 -5.01 37.63
C ILE A 11 -21.14 -5.81 36.95
N PHE A 12 -21.50 -6.68 36.00
CA PHE A 12 -20.58 -7.12 34.96
C PHE A 12 -21.37 -7.28 33.66
N LEU A 13 -21.37 -6.20 32.88
CA LEU A 13 -21.94 -6.12 31.55
C LEU A 13 -20.82 -6.41 30.54
N THR A 14 -20.67 -7.67 30.13
CA THR A 14 -19.79 -8.03 29.02
C THR A 14 -20.62 -8.10 27.75
N PHE A 15 -20.51 -7.06 26.93
CA PHE A 15 -20.89 -7.10 25.53
C PHE A 15 -20.00 -8.11 24.81
N LEU A 16 -20.57 -9.22 24.35
CA LEU A 16 -19.97 -10.04 23.30
C LEU A 16 -20.41 -9.44 21.97
N THR A 17 -19.61 -8.53 21.43
CA THR A 17 -19.66 -8.21 20.00
C THR A 17 -19.01 -9.36 19.24
N ALA A 18 -19.83 -10.32 18.82
CA ALA A 18 -19.46 -11.24 17.75
C ALA A 18 -19.55 -10.46 16.42
N CYS A 19 -18.43 -10.03 15.87
CA CYS A 19 -18.37 -9.62 14.48
C CYS A 19 -18.44 -10.89 13.62
N SER A 20 -19.63 -11.16 13.07
CA SER A 20 -19.79 -12.03 11.92
C SER A 20 -19.40 -11.24 10.67
N ASN A 21 -18.19 -11.47 10.17
CA ASN A 21 -17.87 -11.11 8.79
C ASN A 21 -17.69 -12.43 8.02
N SER A 22 -18.82 -12.95 7.58
CA SER A 22 -18.87 -13.87 6.44
C SER A 22 -19.21 -13.03 5.23
N ASP A 23 -18.19 -12.58 4.52
CA ASP A 23 -18.33 -12.11 3.13
C ASP A 23 -17.30 -12.88 2.30
N ASP A 24 -17.69 -14.10 1.91
CA ASP A 24 -17.15 -14.77 0.73
C ASP A 24 -17.66 -14.00 -0.50
N ASP A 25 -16.96 -12.94 -0.88
CA ASP A 25 -17.12 -12.32 -2.20
C ASP A 25 -15.84 -12.52 -3.01
N ASN A 26 -15.79 -13.66 -3.70
CA ASN A 26 -14.97 -13.85 -4.88
C ASN A 26 -15.52 -12.95 -6.00
N SER A 27 -15.08 -11.70 -6.01
CA SER A 27 -15.22 -10.78 -7.14
C SER A 27 -13.84 -10.28 -7.53
N GLY A 28 -13.49 -10.55 -8.80
CA GLY A 28 -12.14 -10.44 -9.32
C GLY A 28 -11.48 -9.07 -9.17
N ASP A 29 -10.16 -9.15 -9.04
CA ASP A 29 -9.19 -8.15 -9.50
C ASP A 29 -9.51 -6.69 -9.17
N GLY A 30 -9.52 -6.35 -7.87
CA GLY A 30 -9.72 -4.97 -7.42
C GLY A 30 -9.69 -4.73 -5.91
N SER A 31 -9.44 -5.77 -5.10
CA SER A 31 -9.34 -5.61 -3.64
C SER A 31 -8.23 -4.65 -3.26
N SER A 32 -8.58 -3.64 -2.45
CA SER A 32 -7.65 -2.71 -1.82
C SER A 32 -7.13 -3.22 -0.48
N ASP A 33 -7.55 -4.40 0.01
CA ASP A 33 -7.02 -4.96 1.25
C ASP A 33 -5.47 -5.09 1.18
N PRO A 34 -4.71 -4.54 2.16
CA PRO A 34 -3.26 -4.54 2.13
C PRO A 34 -2.61 -5.92 1.93
N THR A 35 -3.18 -6.98 2.52
CA THR A 35 -2.67 -8.34 2.38
C THR A 35 -2.84 -8.84 0.95
N THR A 36 -4.02 -8.61 0.38
CA THR A 36 -4.36 -8.97 -1.00
C THR A 36 -3.52 -8.20 -2.03
N VAL A 37 -3.27 -6.91 -1.76
CA VAL A 37 -2.38 -6.08 -2.58
C VAL A 37 -0.94 -6.59 -2.50
N THR A 38 -0.41 -6.80 -1.29
CA THR A 38 0.94 -7.34 -1.07
C THR A 38 1.16 -8.65 -1.85
N GLN A 39 0.23 -9.61 -1.70
CA GLN A 39 0.36 -10.91 -2.35
C GLN A 39 0.35 -10.80 -3.88
N SER A 40 -0.48 -9.92 -4.44
CA SER A 40 -0.53 -9.72 -5.90
C SER A 40 0.73 -9.07 -6.46
N VAL A 41 1.38 -8.21 -5.70
CA VAL A 41 2.57 -7.46 -6.12
C VAL A 41 3.77 -8.43 -6.16
N ILE A 42 3.93 -9.25 -5.11
CA ILE A 42 4.96 -10.30 -5.03
C ILE A 42 4.75 -11.37 -6.10
N ASN A 43 3.52 -11.89 -6.23
CA ASN A 43 3.18 -12.89 -7.27
C ASN A 43 3.14 -12.28 -8.68
N GLY A 44 3.20 -10.95 -8.76
CA GLY A 44 3.28 -10.18 -9.99
C GLY A 44 4.54 -10.51 -10.79
N GLY A 45 5.64 -10.89 -10.14
CA GLY A 45 6.93 -11.00 -10.79
C GLY A 45 7.53 -9.62 -11.03
N GLY A 46 8.04 -9.39 -12.24
CA GLY A 46 8.65 -8.10 -12.61
C GLY A 46 7.60 -7.04 -12.96
N TRP A 47 7.86 -5.81 -12.55
CA TRP A 47 7.06 -4.63 -12.86
C TRP A 47 7.94 -3.58 -13.54
N LYS A 48 7.33 -2.67 -14.31
CA LYS A 48 8.00 -1.47 -14.81
C LYS A 48 7.10 -0.25 -14.59
N VAL A 49 7.72 0.91 -14.44
CA VAL A 49 6.98 2.18 -14.40
C VAL A 49 6.45 2.47 -15.80
N SER A 50 5.13 2.59 -15.94
CA SER A 50 4.47 3.05 -17.17
C SER A 50 4.17 4.54 -17.16
N LEU A 51 4.06 5.12 -15.97
CA LEU A 51 3.82 6.56 -15.77
C LEU A 51 4.42 6.98 -14.44
N PHE A 52 5.16 8.08 -14.45
CA PHE A 52 5.44 8.86 -13.24
C PHE A 52 5.23 10.34 -13.57
N THR A 53 4.29 10.98 -12.86
CA THR A 53 4.08 12.43 -12.96
C THR A 53 4.25 13.09 -11.61
N GLU A 54 4.96 14.22 -11.58
CA GLU A 54 5.06 15.11 -10.44
C GLU A 54 4.35 16.42 -10.80
N ASP A 55 3.31 16.79 -10.05
CA ASP A 55 2.52 17.99 -10.32
C ASP A 55 2.04 18.15 -11.79
N GLY A 56 1.73 17.01 -12.42
CA GLY A 56 1.27 16.94 -13.81
C GLY A 56 2.38 17.01 -14.87
N VAL A 57 3.65 17.07 -14.48
CA VAL A 57 4.81 16.98 -15.37
C VAL A 57 5.26 15.53 -15.46
N ASP A 58 5.44 15.03 -16.69
CA ASP A 58 5.85 13.64 -16.95
C ASP A 58 7.36 13.45 -16.72
N HIS A 59 7.69 12.60 -15.77
CA HIS A 59 9.04 12.20 -15.38
C HIS A 59 9.29 10.70 -15.58
N THR A 60 8.43 9.99 -16.31
CA THR A 60 8.51 8.54 -16.58
C THR A 60 9.87 8.12 -17.13
N SER A 61 10.54 9.01 -17.89
CA SER A 61 11.88 8.77 -18.45
C SER A 61 12.97 8.46 -17.42
N TYR A 62 12.79 8.82 -16.14
CA TYR A 62 13.70 8.45 -15.06
C TYR A 62 13.75 6.93 -14.83
N PHE A 63 12.66 6.22 -15.13
CA PHE A 63 12.46 4.82 -14.75
C PHE A 63 12.26 3.84 -15.92
N ASN A 64 12.18 4.33 -17.17
CA ASN A 64 11.80 3.54 -18.36
C ASN A 64 12.51 2.20 -18.56
N ASP A 65 13.77 2.08 -18.13
CA ASP A 65 14.58 0.87 -18.34
C ASP A 65 14.76 0.03 -17.07
N PHE A 66 14.09 0.40 -15.97
CA PHE A 66 14.15 -0.34 -14.71
C PHE A 66 13.04 -1.37 -14.61
N GLN A 67 13.43 -2.60 -14.30
CA GLN A 67 12.52 -3.64 -13.85
C GLN A 67 12.54 -3.72 -12.32
N PHE A 68 11.38 -3.52 -11.71
CA PHE A 68 11.12 -3.62 -10.28
C PHE A 68 10.73 -5.04 -9.94
N LEU A 69 11.35 -5.60 -8.90
CA LEU A 69 10.99 -6.89 -8.33
C LEU A 69 10.71 -6.69 -6.85
N PHE A 70 9.45 -6.83 -6.48
CA PHE A 70 8.99 -6.77 -5.10
C PHE A 70 9.06 -8.17 -4.48
N LYS A 71 9.70 -8.26 -3.32
CA LYS A 71 9.95 -9.52 -2.62
C LYS A 71 9.28 -9.50 -1.24
N GLU A 72 9.11 -10.68 -0.67
CA GLU A 72 8.80 -10.83 0.74
C GLU A 72 9.84 -10.11 1.63
N HIS A 73 9.50 -9.88 2.90
CA HIS A 73 10.36 -9.19 3.87
C HIS A 73 10.69 -7.73 3.50
N SER A 74 9.76 -7.06 2.81
CA SER A 74 9.82 -5.62 2.52
C SER A 74 11.00 -5.16 1.65
N GLU A 75 11.57 -6.03 0.81
CA GLU A 75 12.63 -5.65 -0.15
C GLU A 75 12.07 -5.43 -1.57
N VAL A 76 12.49 -4.35 -2.22
CA VAL A 76 12.26 -4.11 -3.65
C VAL A 76 13.59 -3.83 -4.35
N THR A 77 13.81 -4.47 -5.50
CA THR A 77 14.99 -4.22 -6.33
C THR A 77 14.59 -3.68 -7.69
N ALA A 78 15.16 -2.55 -8.11
CA ALA A 78 15.04 -2.00 -9.45
C ALA A 78 16.32 -2.26 -10.24
N THR A 79 16.22 -2.98 -11.36
CA THR A 79 17.38 -3.39 -12.16
C THR A 79 17.33 -2.81 -13.57
N LYS A 80 18.43 -2.19 -14.00
CA LYS A 80 18.68 -1.71 -15.37
C LYS A 80 20.06 -2.17 -15.82
N THR A 81 20.12 -3.18 -16.69
CA THR A 81 21.38 -3.77 -17.19
C THR A 81 22.28 -4.22 -16.04
N THR A 82 23.35 -3.47 -15.70
CA THR A 82 24.27 -3.76 -14.58
C THR A 82 23.99 -2.93 -13.33
N THR A 83 23.06 -1.98 -13.39
CA THR A 83 22.67 -1.13 -12.27
C THR A 83 21.58 -1.82 -11.48
N ILE A 84 21.76 -1.95 -10.17
CA ILE A 84 20.75 -2.42 -9.23
C ILE A 84 20.59 -1.37 -8.15
N VAL A 85 19.36 -0.90 -7.95
CA VAL A 85 18.97 -0.05 -6.83
C VAL A 85 18.07 -0.87 -5.92
N THR A 86 18.48 -1.04 -4.66
CA THR A 86 17.68 -1.75 -3.64
C THR A 86 17.04 -0.74 -2.72
N GLY A 87 15.74 -0.92 -2.48
CA GLY A 87 14.96 -0.16 -1.53
C GLY A 87 14.10 -1.07 -0.67
N SER A 88 13.21 -0.45 0.10
CA SER A 88 12.17 -1.15 0.85
C SER A 88 10.78 -0.77 0.39
N TRP A 89 9.83 -1.67 0.62
CA TRP A 89 8.43 -1.42 0.34
C TRP A 89 7.52 -2.05 1.39
N SER A 90 6.32 -1.50 1.55
CA SER A 90 5.26 -2.12 2.34
C SER A 90 3.89 -1.66 1.89
N VAL A 91 2.86 -2.45 2.20
CA VAL A 91 1.47 -2.07 2.01
C VAL A 91 0.76 -2.14 3.36
N PHE A 92 0.06 -1.09 3.74
CA PHE A 92 -0.63 -1.01 5.03
C PHE A 92 -1.90 -0.17 4.92
N SER A 93 -2.76 -0.26 5.94
CA SER A 93 -3.92 0.61 6.07
C SER A 93 -3.55 1.80 6.94
N ASP A 94 -3.83 3.00 6.47
CA ASP A 94 -3.76 4.24 7.23
C ASP A 94 -5.00 5.08 6.95
N SER A 95 -5.69 5.48 8.01
CA SER A 95 -6.86 6.37 7.93
C SER A 95 -7.94 5.88 6.95
N GLY A 96 -8.15 4.56 6.87
CA GLY A 96 -9.13 3.93 5.99
C GLY A 96 -8.69 3.83 4.52
N LYS A 97 -7.45 4.17 4.21
CA LYS A 97 -6.86 4.07 2.87
C LYS A 97 -5.75 3.03 2.86
N THR A 98 -5.59 2.38 1.72
CA THR A 98 -4.44 1.50 1.50
C THR A 98 -3.27 2.31 1.02
N LYS A 99 -2.18 2.29 1.78
CA LYS A 99 -0.91 2.93 1.47
C LYS A 99 0.08 1.93 0.92
N PHE A 100 0.88 2.36 -0.04
CA PHE A 100 1.99 1.65 -0.64
C PHE A 100 3.24 2.50 -0.40
N LEU A 101 4.00 2.16 0.64
CA LEU A 101 5.23 2.87 0.95
C LEU A 101 6.37 2.35 0.07
N LEU A 102 7.07 3.27 -0.56
CA LEU A 102 8.33 3.04 -1.23
C LEU A 102 9.42 3.84 -0.52
N THR A 103 10.59 3.25 -0.35
CA THR A 103 11.75 3.95 0.19
C THR A 103 13.00 3.48 -0.51
N PHE A 104 13.70 4.39 -1.16
CA PHE A 104 14.95 4.14 -1.86
C PHE A 104 16.04 5.12 -1.41
N PRO A 105 17.31 4.80 -1.64
CA PRO A 105 18.38 5.79 -1.53
C PRO A 105 18.24 6.87 -2.62
N ASP A 106 18.74 8.08 -2.33
CA ASP A 106 18.89 9.17 -3.32
C ASP A 106 19.97 8.81 -4.35
N ILE A 107 19.56 7.99 -5.32
CA ILE A 107 20.37 7.51 -6.44
C ILE A 107 19.46 7.54 -7.66
N GLN A 108 19.90 8.17 -8.75
CA GLN A 108 19.19 8.13 -10.05
C GLN A 108 17.69 8.46 -9.97
N LYS A 109 17.33 9.47 -9.16
CA LYS A 109 15.95 9.95 -9.02
C LYS A 109 14.99 8.99 -8.32
N PHE A 110 15.50 7.98 -7.62
CA PHE A 110 14.64 7.09 -6.82
C PHE A 110 14.10 7.73 -5.54
N ASP A 111 14.70 8.83 -5.08
CA ASP A 111 14.13 9.70 -4.05
C ASP A 111 12.77 10.28 -4.48
N GLU A 112 12.59 10.62 -5.76
CA GLU A 112 11.35 11.18 -6.32
C GLU A 112 10.13 10.23 -6.24
N ILE A 113 10.36 8.92 -6.03
CA ILE A 113 9.28 7.92 -5.84
C ILE A 113 9.21 7.36 -4.42
N SER A 114 10.04 7.88 -3.50
CA SER A 114 10.12 7.41 -2.12
C SER A 114 9.06 8.08 -1.24
N GLU A 115 7.81 7.63 -1.40
CA GLU A 115 6.62 8.21 -0.74
C GLU A 115 5.68 7.15 -0.14
N ASP A 116 4.73 7.58 0.68
CA ASP A 116 3.64 6.77 1.25
C ASP A 116 2.37 6.78 0.38
N TRP A 117 2.53 6.38 -0.88
CA TRP A 117 1.51 6.45 -1.91
C TRP A 117 0.14 5.87 -1.49
N GLU A 118 -0.95 6.56 -1.80
CA GLU A 118 -2.32 6.01 -1.74
C GLU A 118 -2.59 5.12 -2.96
N LEU A 119 -3.10 3.91 -2.72
CA LEU A 119 -3.56 3.02 -3.78
C LEU A 119 -4.87 3.53 -4.37
N LEU A 120 -4.86 3.93 -5.65
CA LEU A 120 -6.07 4.34 -6.37
C LEU A 120 -6.81 3.16 -6.99
N SER A 121 -6.08 2.29 -7.66
CA SER A 121 -6.64 1.09 -8.28
C SER A 121 -5.57 0.03 -8.51
N LYS A 122 -6.02 -1.21 -8.63
CA LYS A 122 -5.19 -2.34 -8.98
C LYS A 122 -5.93 -3.30 -9.88
N THR A 123 -5.22 -3.87 -10.83
CA THR A 123 -5.59 -5.09 -11.56
C THR A 123 -4.44 -6.10 -11.48
N SER A 124 -4.58 -7.23 -12.17
CA SER A 124 -3.59 -8.28 -12.28
C SER A 124 -2.33 -7.81 -13.03
N THR A 125 -2.42 -6.70 -13.75
CA THR A 125 -1.35 -6.16 -14.60
C THR A 125 -1.03 -4.69 -14.37
N LEU A 126 -1.78 -3.97 -13.52
CA LEU A 126 -1.60 -2.54 -13.25
C LEU A 126 -1.73 -2.26 -11.75
N ILE A 127 -0.83 -1.42 -11.23
CA ILE A 127 -0.98 -0.76 -9.93
C ILE A 127 -0.93 0.74 -10.20
N LYS A 128 -1.95 1.47 -9.73
CA LYS A 128 -2.01 2.93 -9.83
C LYS A 128 -2.00 3.56 -8.45
N LEU A 129 -1.04 4.44 -8.25
CA LEU A 129 -0.69 5.07 -6.98
C LEU A 129 -0.79 6.58 -7.09
N LYS A 130 -1.13 7.24 -5.98
CA LYS A 130 -1.19 8.70 -5.86
C LYS A 130 -0.52 9.18 -4.58
N HIS A 131 0.29 10.23 -4.68
CA HIS A 131 0.76 10.98 -3.51
C HIS A 131 0.21 12.41 -3.57
N VAL A 132 -0.03 13.03 -2.41
CA VAL A 132 -0.44 14.44 -2.33
C VAL A 132 0.62 15.17 -1.53
N SER A 133 1.43 15.95 -2.23
CA SER A 133 2.56 16.68 -1.65
C SER A 133 2.08 17.75 -0.67
N GLY A 134 2.82 17.88 0.42
CA GLY A 134 2.52 18.84 1.49
C GLY A 134 2.51 20.30 0.98
N GLY A 135 1.78 21.16 1.70
CA GLY A 135 1.74 22.60 1.42
C GLY A 135 0.71 22.97 0.34
N ASN A 136 1.09 22.87 -0.93
CA ASN A 136 0.30 23.40 -2.05
C ASN A 136 -0.72 22.41 -2.65
N GLY A 137 -0.77 21.16 -2.16
CA GLY A 137 -1.74 20.17 -2.63
C GLY A 137 -1.43 19.60 -4.02
N GLY A 138 -0.17 19.70 -4.43
CA GLY A 138 0.38 19.01 -5.57
C GLY A 138 0.06 17.51 -5.54
N SER A 139 -0.09 16.88 -6.71
CA SER A 139 -0.48 15.47 -6.78
C SER A 139 0.39 14.73 -7.77
N ASP A 140 0.98 13.66 -7.28
CA ASP A 140 1.86 12.80 -8.06
C ASP A 140 1.13 11.51 -8.40
N ILE A 141 1.45 10.93 -9.55
CA ILE A 141 0.90 9.66 -10.00
C ILE A 141 2.04 8.74 -10.37
N LEU A 142 1.98 7.51 -9.85
CA LEU A 142 2.88 6.42 -10.22
C LEU A 142 2.04 5.23 -10.71
N GLU A 143 2.33 4.77 -11.93
CA GLU A 143 1.73 3.56 -12.49
C GLU A 143 2.81 2.51 -12.72
N LEU A 144 2.58 1.31 -12.20
CA LEU A 144 3.40 0.14 -12.42
C LEU A 144 2.61 -0.85 -13.26
N ILE A 145 3.19 -1.30 -14.37
CA ILE A 145 2.63 -2.39 -15.16
C ILE A 145 3.49 -3.64 -15.06
N LYS A 146 2.82 -4.78 -14.96
CA LYS A 146 3.46 -6.09 -14.91
C LYS A 146 4.15 -6.37 -16.24
N LEU A 147 5.33 -6.99 -16.17
CA LEU A 147 6.10 -7.47 -17.33
C LEU A 147 5.53 -8.76 -17.91
#